data_AF-D6YAL8-F1
#
_entry.id   AF-D6YAL8-F1
#
_cell.length_a   1.000
_cell.length_b   1.000
_cell.length_c   1.000
_cell.angle_alpha   90.00
_cell.angle_beta   90.00
_cell.angle_gamma   90.00
#
_symmetry.space_group_name_H-M   'P 1'
#
loop_
_entity.id
_entity.type
_entity.pdbx_description
1 polymer ?
#
loop_
_entity_poly.entity_id
_entity_poly.type
_entity_poly.pdbx_seq_one_letter_code
_entity_poly.pdbx_strand_id
1 'polypeptide(L)'
;MITDLRPEQVGVSLGTDPAFTVAVAGAMVLVTAAIAVAERLGVRIPMWAPEAVAPPRTAQERRGALATAVVAGVTEEFAFRGLIIGCLAYALGLPLPIAAALSLALNVLCHVLAVYLSRRYLNRRVHLGAKAVLMVALGGAVLTAAYVHTGSLLLPLVMRILLEVRALQAPRARGANDAPVPVRG
;
A
#
# COMPACT_ATOMS: atom_id res chain seq x y z
N MET A 1 16.84 -0.75 -25.58
CA MET A 1 17.92 -1.25 -24.70
C MET A 1 17.37 -1.21 -23.28
N ILE A 2 16.67 -2.27 -22.83
CA ILE A 2 16.06 -2.38 -21.48
C ILE A 2 16.95 -3.24 -20.55
N THR A 3 18.04 -3.80 -21.09
CA THR A 3 18.86 -4.85 -20.47
C THR A 3 19.93 -4.36 -19.50
N ASP A 4 19.99 -3.06 -19.16
CA ASP A 4 21.13 -2.47 -18.43
C ASP A 4 20.76 -1.85 -17.07
N LEU A 5 19.59 -2.17 -16.52
CA LEU A 5 19.22 -1.72 -15.17
C LEU A 5 20.01 -2.50 -14.12
N ARG A 6 20.83 -1.78 -13.35
CA ARG A 6 21.55 -2.32 -12.20
C ARG A 6 20.59 -2.53 -11.02
N PRO A 7 20.85 -3.50 -10.13
CA PRO A 7 20.02 -3.74 -8.94
C PRO A 7 19.79 -2.48 -8.08
N GLU A 8 20.80 -1.63 -7.97
CA GLU A 8 20.74 -0.36 -7.23
C GLU A 8 19.75 0.64 -7.85
N GLN A 9 19.64 0.65 -9.18
CA GLN A 9 18.75 1.56 -9.93
C GLN A 9 17.26 1.17 -9.80
N VAL A 10 16.99 -0.06 -9.38
CA VAL A 10 15.65 -0.55 -9.02
C VAL A 10 15.47 -0.65 -7.51
N GLY A 11 16.40 -0.08 -6.72
CA GLY A 11 16.24 0.07 -5.27
C GLY A 11 16.70 -1.12 -4.42
N VAL A 12 17.37 -2.11 -5.01
CA VAL A 12 17.96 -3.22 -4.26
C VAL A 12 19.25 -2.72 -3.60
N SER A 13 19.09 -1.89 -2.58
CA SER A 13 20.15 -1.29 -1.77
C SER A 13 19.68 -1.04 -0.34
N LEU A 14 20.62 -0.89 0.59
CA LEU A 14 20.35 -0.43 1.97
C LEU A 14 20.23 1.10 2.06
N GLY A 15 20.25 1.78 0.91
CA GLY A 15 20.24 3.23 0.79
C GLY A 15 21.64 3.83 0.75
N THR A 16 21.70 5.05 0.23
CA THR A 16 22.96 5.77 -0.04
C THR A 16 23.55 6.44 1.20
N ASP A 17 22.69 6.81 2.17
CA ASP A 17 23.06 7.37 3.46
C ASP A 17 22.46 6.49 4.58
N PRO A 18 23.30 5.70 5.29
CA PRO A 18 22.82 4.82 6.36
C PRO A 18 22.12 5.56 7.50
N ALA A 19 22.59 6.75 7.88
CA ALA A 19 22.01 7.50 8.99
C ALA A 19 20.61 8.02 8.63
N PHE A 20 20.47 8.57 7.42
CA PHE A 20 19.18 9.01 6.91
C PHE A 20 18.21 7.85 6.72
N THR A 21 18.67 6.72 6.15
CA THR A 21 17.86 5.50 6.00
C THR A 21 17.35 5.00 7.36
N VAL A 22 18.21 4.94 8.38
CA VAL A 22 17.81 4.54 9.75
C VAL A 22 16.80 5.52 10.35
N ALA A 23 16.98 6.83 10.15
CA ALA A 23 16.03 7.84 10.62
C ALA A 23 14.65 7.67 9.97
N VAL A 24 14.59 7.44 8.65
CA VAL A 24 13.35 7.17 7.92
C VAL A 24 12.70 5.87 8.41
N ALA A 25 13.49 4.81 8.61
CA ALA A 25 13.00 3.54 9.17
C ALA A 25 12.38 3.74 10.56
N GLY A 26 13.09 4.47 11.43
CA GLY A 26 12.61 4.80 12.78
C GLY A 26 11.30 5.59 12.74
N ALA A 27 11.19 6.59 11.86
CA ALA A 27 9.95 7.35 11.67
C ALA A 27 8.79 6.46 11.21
N MET A 28 9.02 5.55 10.25
CA MET A 28 8.00 4.59 9.78
C MET A 28 7.51 3.66 10.90
N VAL A 29 8.42 3.17 11.75
CA VAL A 29 8.07 2.35 12.92
C VAL A 29 7.24 3.16 13.91
N LEU A 30 7.66 4.40 14.24
CA LEU A 30 6.93 5.28 15.16
C LEU A 30 5.54 5.62 14.64
N VAL A 31 5.39 5.92 13.35
CA VAL A 31 4.10 6.18 12.71
C VAL A 31 3.21 4.94 12.79
N THR A 32 3.73 3.75 12.50
CA THR A 32 2.97 2.50 12.60
C THR A 32 2.51 2.22 14.03
N ALA A 33 3.39 2.43 15.01
CA ALA A 33 3.07 2.29 16.42
C ALA A 33 2.02 3.32 16.88
N ALA A 34 2.19 4.60 16.51
CA ALA A 34 1.25 5.67 16.83
C ALA A 34 -0.15 5.39 16.26
N ILE A 35 -0.21 4.90 15.02
CA ILE A 35 -1.43 4.45 14.37
C ILE A 35 -2.08 3.30 15.16
N ALA A 36 -1.30 2.28 15.54
CA ALA A 36 -1.80 1.14 16.31
C ALA A 36 -2.30 1.56 17.70
N VAL A 37 -1.63 2.51 18.36
CA VAL A 37 -2.07 3.10 19.63
C VAL A 37 -3.36 3.89 19.44
N ALA A 38 -3.45 4.74 18.41
CA ALA A 38 -4.67 5.49 18.12
C ALA A 38 -5.88 4.58 17.89
N GLU A 39 -5.70 3.45 17.19
CA GLU A 39 -6.76 2.45 17.02
C GLU A 39 -7.17 1.77 18.33
N ARG A 40 -6.20 1.46 19.21
CA ARG A 40 -6.49 0.95 20.55
C ARG A 40 -7.27 1.95 21.40
N LEU A 41 -7.08 3.25 21.16
CA LEU A 41 -7.82 4.34 21.78
C LEU A 41 -9.18 4.62 21.11
N GLY A 42 -9.58 3.81 20.10
CA GLY A 42 -10.86 3.92 19.42
C GLY A 42 -10.89 4.86 18.21
N VAL A 43 -9.74 5.43 17.82
CA VAL A 43 -9.64 6.26 16.60
C VAL A 43 -9.64 5.37 15.36
N ARG A 44 -10.63 5.55 14.49
CA ARG A 44 -10.70 4.81 13.21
C ARG A 44 -9.84 5.50 12.17
N ILE A 45 -8.68 4.92 11.89
CA ILE A 45 -7.81 5.39 10.81
C ILE A 45 -8.23 4.68 9.50
N PRO A 46 -8.52 5.43 8.43
CA PRO A 46 -8.96 4.85 7.16
C PRO A 46 -7.93 3.87 6.60
N MET A 47 -8.41 2.74 6.10
CA MET A 47 -7.57 1.77 5.40
C MET A 47 -7.21 2.28 4.00
N TRP A 48 -6.09 1.81 3.49
CA TRP A 48 -5.52 2.26 2.21
C TRP A 48 -5.80 1.24 1.10
N ALA A 49 -6.43 0.12 1.46
CA ALA A 49 -6.90 -0.91 0.56
C ALA A 49 -8.44 -0.85 0.44
N PRO A 50 -9.01 -1.28 -0.69
CA PRO A 50 -10.45 -1.42 -0.83
C PRO A 50 -11.02 -2.32 0.27
N GLU A 51 -12.08 -1.86 0.94
CA GLU A 51 -12.70 -2.62 2.01
C GLU A 51 -13.39 -3.86 1.41
N ALA A 52 -12.95 -5.05 1.82
CA ALA A 52 -13.54 -6.30 1.36
C ALA A 52 -14.99 -6.41 1.87
N VAL A 53 -15.89 -6.83 0.97
CA VAL A 53 -17.34 -7.03 1.27
C VAL A 53 -17.56 -7.97 2.46
N ALA A 54 -16.65 -8.92 2.69
CA ALA A 54 -16.65 -9.78 3.87
C ALA A 54 -15.21 -9.96 4.40
N PRO A 55 -14.94 -9.61 5.67
CA PRO A 55 -13.61 -9.76 6.24
C PRO A 55 -13.36 -11.22 6.68
N PRO A 56 -12.09 -11.69 6.72
CA PRO A 56 -11.74 -13.08 7.00
C PRO A 56 -12.15 -13.54 8.41
N ARG A 57 -12.97 -14.59 8.52
CA ARG A 57 -13.59 -15.08 9.75
C ARG A 57 -12.78 -16.19 10.41
N THR A 58 -12.18 -17.08 9.63
CA THR A 58 -11.41 -18.22 10.15
C THR A 58 -9.90 -17.92 10.24
N ALA A 59 -9.16 -18.73 11.02
CA ALA A 59 -7.70 -18.60 11.09
C ALA A 59 -7.03 -18.89 9.73
N GLN A 60 -7.59 -19.84 8.96
CA GLN A 60 -7.13 -20.15 7.61
C GLN A 60 -7.36 -18.99 6.64
N GLU A 61 -8.56 -18.40 6.65
CA GLU A 61 -8.86 -17.20 5.86
C GLU A 61 -7.95 -16.02 6.22
N ARG A 62 -7.64 -15.84 7.52
CA ARG A 62 -6.71 -14.80 7.97
C ARG A 62 -5.29 -15.03 7.45
N ARG A 63 -4.79 -16.27 7.49
CA ARG A 63 -3.46 -16.62 6.93
C ARG A 63 -3.42 -16.43 5.42
N GLY A 64 -4.46 -16.86 4.71
CA GLY A 64 -4.57 -16.65 3.26
C GLY A 64 -4.63 -15.16 2.91
N ALA A 65 -5.43 -14.37 3.63
CA ALA A 65 -5.50 -12.92 3.43
C ALA A 65 -4.16 -12.23 3.69
N LEU A 66 -3.43 -12.66 4.74
CA LEU A 66 -2.10 -12.16 5.04
C LEU A 66 -1.10 -12.48 3.91
N ALA A 67 -1.06 -13.74 3.45
CA ALA A 67 -0.16 -14.14 2.37
C ALA A 67 -0.45 -13.36 1.09
N THR A 68 -1.73 -13.23 0.72
CA THR A 68 -2.15 -12.44 -0.46
C THR A 68 -1.77 -10.98 -0.32
N ALA A 69 -1.96 -10.38 0.86
CA ALA A 69 -1.58 -9.00 1.12
C ALA A 69 -0.07 -8.83 0.91
N VAL A 70 0.76 -9.62 1.61
CA VAL A 70 2.22 -9.55 1.49
C VAL A 70 2.67 -9.69 0.04
N VAL A 71 2.14 -10.67 -0.71
CA VAL A 71 2.50 -10.86 -2.13
C VAL A 71 2.07 -9.66 -2.97
N ALA A 72 0.87 -9.12 -2.76
CA ALA A 72 0.38 -7.94 -3.47
C ALA A 72 1.25 -6.71 -3.15
N GLY A 73 1.49 -6.42 -1.87
CA GLY A 73 2.33 -5.31 -1.43
C GLY A 73 3.75 -5.42 -1.98
N VAL A 74 4.36 -6.61 -1.94
CA VAL A 74 5.69 -6.84 -2.53
C VAL A 74 5.68 -6.58 -4.03
N THR A 75 4.72 -7.16 -4.74
CA THR A 75 4.63 -7.02 -6.20
C THR A 75 4.41 -5.55 -6.61
N GLU A 76 3.54 -4.83 -5.90
CA GLU A 76 3.27 -3.41 -6.15
C GLU A 76 4.50 -2.53 -5.92
N GLU A 77 5.21 -2.71 -4.80
CA GLU A 77 6.40 -1.89 -4.52
C GLU A 77 7.51 -2.17 -5.53
N PHE A 78 7.76 -3.44 -5.86
CA PHE A 78 8.73 -3.80 -6.90
C PHE A 78 8.34 -3.27 -8.28
N ALA A 79 7.07 -3.39 -8.67
CA ALA A 79 6.61 -2.93 -9.98
C ALA A 79 6.68 -1.40 -10.09
N PHE A 80 6.09 -0.68 -9.15
CA PHE A 80 5.99 0.77 -9.24
C PHE A 80 7.29 1.46 -8.83
N ARG A 81 7.86 1.14 -7.67
CA ARG A 81 9.00 1.91 -7.14
C ARG A 81 10.32 1.41 -7.69
N GLY A 82 10.47 0.09 -7.83
CA GLY A 82 11.65 -0.48 -8.46
C GLY A 82 11.65 -0.31 -9.98
N LEU A 83 10.80 -1.08 -10.66
CA LEU A 83 10.86 -1.24 -12.11
C LEU A 83 10.39 -0.01 -12.87
N ILE A 84 9.20 0.53 -12.59
CA ILE A 84 8.65 1.65 -13.37
C ILE A 84 9.49 2.91 -13.18
N ILE A 85 9.81 3.31 -11.94
CA ILE A 85 10.70 4.46 -11.71
C ILE A 85 12.08 4.21 -12.33
N GLY A 86 12.66 3.02 -12.12
CA GLY A 86 13.97 2.68 -12.67
C GLY A 86 14.01 2.75 -14.20
N CYS A 87 13.03 2.16 -14.88
CA CYS A 87 12.89 2.23 -16.33
C CYS A 87 12.71 3.67 -16.84
N LEU A 88 11.77 4.42 -16.25
CA LEU A 88 11.50 5.79 -16.66
C LEU A 88 12.76 6.68 -16.47
N ALA A 89 13.41 6.58 -15.31
CA ALA A 89 14.55 7.43 -14.97
C ALA A 89 15.84 7.04 -15.71
N TYR A 90 16.18 5.75 -15.75
CA TYR A 90 17.50 5.30 -16.20
C TYR A 90 17.49 4.70 -17.62
N ALA A 91 16.41 4.04 -18.04
CA ALA A 91 16.33 3.49 -19.39
C ALA A 91 15.79 4.52 -20.41
N LEU A 92 14.85 5.37 -19.99
CA LEU A 92 14.29 6.45 -20.82
C LEU A 92 14.89 7.83 -20.53
N GLY A 93 15.76 7.94 -19.52
CA GLY A 93 16.47 9.18 -19.21
C GLY A 93 15.60 10.31 -18.65
N LEU A 94 14.41 10.00 -18.11
CA LEU A 94 13.56 11.02 -17.51
C LEU A 94 14.17 11.55 -16.20
N PRO A 95 13.96 12.83 -15.86
CA PRO A 95 14.32 13.33 -14.54
C PRO A 95 13.65 12.50 -13.45
N LEU A 96 14.41 12.08 -12.43
CA LEU A 96 13.94 11.21 -11.35
C LEU A 96 12.63 11.69 -10.68
N PRO A 97 12.43 13.00 -10.38
CA PRO A 97 11.17 13.48 -9.83
C PRO A 97 9.97 13.26 -10.75
N ILE A 98 10.17 13.38 -12.07
CA ILE A 98 9.13 13.17 -13.08
C ILE A 98 8.81 11.67 -13.18
N ALA A 99 9.83 10.81 -13.22
CA ALA A 99 9.65 9.35 -13.22
C ALA A 99 8.87 8.88 -11.97
N ALA A 100 9.22 9.41 -10.79
CA ALA A 100 8.54 9.13 -9.54
C ALA A 100 7.07 9.58 -9.54
N ALA A 101 6.80 10.80 -10.02
CA ALA A 101 5.45 11.35 -10.11
C ALA A 101 4.56 10.54 -11.09
N LEU A 102 5.10 10.16 -12.26
CA LEU A 102 4.40 9.34 -13.24
C LEU A 102 4.11 7.95 -12.69
N SER A 103 5.08 7.32 -12.02
CA SER A 103 4.88 6.01 -11.40
C SER A 103 3.83 6.07 -10.28
N LEU A 104 3.81 7.13 -9.48
CA LEU A 104 2.80 7.33 -8.44
C LEU A 104 1.41 7.50 -9.07
N ALA A 105 1.29 8.31 -10.11
CA ALA A 105 0.05 8.51 -10.84
C ALA A 105 -0.48 7.19 -11.43
N LEU A 106 0.40 6.38 -12.01
CA LEU A 106 0.04 5.07 -12.55
C LEU A 106 -0.41 4.11 -11.44
N ASN A 107 0.29 4.09 -10.29
CA ASN A 107 -0.11 3.28 -9.14
C ASN A 107 -1.52 3.64 -8.64
N VAL A 108 -1.82 4.93 -8.50
CA VAL A 108 -3.16 5.39 -8.11
C VAL A 108 -4.19 5.01 -9.18
N LEU A 109 -3.87 5.19 -10.46
CA LEU A 109 -4.76 4.84 -11.56
C LEU A 109 -5.07 3.35 -11.59
N CYS A 110 -4.10 2.47 -11.34
CA CYS A 110 -4.31 1.03 -11.24
C CYS A 110 -5.32 0.67 -10.14
N HIS A 111 -5.28 1.34 -8.99
CA HIS A 111 -6.25 1.13 -7.91
C HIS A 111 -7.67 1.58 -8.31
N VAL A 112 -7.79 2.75 -8.96
CA VAL A 112 -9.08 3.25 -9.45
C VAL A 112 -9.65 2.30 -10.51
N LEU A 113 -8.81 1.86 -11.44
CA LEU A 113 -9.20 0.95 -12.52
C LEU A 113 -9.59 -0.43 -11.98
N ALA A 114 -8.85 -0.98 -11.01
CA ALA A 114 -9.17 -2.27 -10.39
C ALA A 114 -10.59 -2.27 -9.79
N VAL A 115 -10.99 -1.16 -9.16
CA VAL A 115 -12.32 -1.00 -8.58
C VAL A 115 -13.38 -0.83 -9.67
N TYR A 116 -13.09 -0.05 -10.70
CA TYR A 116 -13.97 0.12 -11.86
C TYR A 116 -14.24 -1.23 -12.55
N LEU A 117 -13.19 -2.01 -12.83
CA LEU A 117 -13.29 -3.33 -13.46
C LEU A 117 -14.02 -4.34 -12.56
N SER A 118 -13.75 -4.31 -11.25
CA SER A 118 -14.45 -5.16 -10.28
C SER A 118 -15.96 -4.91 -10.26
N ARG A 119 -16.39 -3.66 -10.42
CA ARG A 119 -17.81 -3.31 -10.55
C ARG A 119 -18.39 -3.77 -11.88
N ARG A 120 -17.68 -3.53 -12.98
CA ARG A 120 -18.18 -3.77 -14.34
C ARG A 120 -18.25 -5.25 -14.71
N TYR A 121 -17.26 -6.05 -14.29
CA TYR A 121 -17.10 -7.43 -14.77
C TYR A 121 -17.32 -8.50 -13.70
N LEU A 122 -17.05 -8.22 -12.41
CA LEU A 122 -17.21 -9.20 -11.34
C LEU A 122 -18.51 -9.06 -10.55
N ASN A 123 -19.38 -8.09 -10.91
CA ASN A 123 -20.61 -7.74 -10.21
C ASN A 123 -20.41 -7.58 -8.68
N ARG A 124 -19.19 -7.19 -8.29
CA ARG A 124 -18.77 -7.08 -6.90
C ARG A 124 -18.93 -5.62 -6.48
N ARG A 125 -19.72 -5.37 -5.44
CA ARG A 125 -19.87 -4.02 -4.86
C ARG A 125 -18.62 -3.63 -4.07
N VAL A 126 -17.58 -3.23 -4.78
CA VAL A 126 -16.38 -2.64 -4.17
C VAL A 126 -16.52 -1.13 -4.19
N HIS A 127 -16.49 -0.52 -3.01
CA HIS A 127 -16.55 0.93 -2.86
C HIS A 127 -15.16 1.48 -2.55
N LEU A 128 -14.57 2.16 -3.53
CA LEU A 128 -13.44 3.04 -3.28
C LEU A 128 -13.99 4.47 -3.23
N GLY A 129 -14.21 4.97 -2.02
CA GLY A 129 -14.60 6.36 -1.82
C GLY A 129 -13.45 7.30 -2.18
N ALA A 130 -13.75 8.58 -2.45
CA ALA A 130 -12.72 9.60 -2.73
C ALA A 130 -11.64 9.66 -1.63
N LYS A 131 -12.04 9.43 -0.37
CA LYS A 131 -11.12 9.32 0.77
C LYS A 131 -10.12 8.17 0.63
N ALA A 132 -10.55 7.00 0.13
CA ALA A 132 -9.67 5.85 -0.05
C ALA A 132 -8.66 6.10 -1.20
N VAL A 133 -9.10 6.73 -2.29
CA VAL A 133 -8.20 7.17 -3.38
C VAL A 133 -7.15 8.15 -2.85
N LEU A 134 -7.58 9.13 -2.04
CA LEU A 134 -6.67 10.09 -1.41
C LEU A 134 -5.66 9.39 -0.50
N MET A 135 -6.08 8.40 0.30
CA MET A 135 -5.17 7.64 1.16
C MET A 135 -4.18 6.78 0.36
N VAL A 136 -4.61 6.16 -0.74
CA VAL A 136 -3.71 5.45 -1.68
C VAL A 136 -2.68 6.42 -2.27
N ALA A 137 -3.11 7.62 -2.68
CA ALA A 137 -2.23 8.62 -3.25
C ALA A 137 -1.22 9.16 -2.21
N LEU A 138 -1.69 9.51 -1.01
CA LEU A 138 -0.83 10.02 0.07
C LEU A 138 0.14 8.95 0.59
N GLY A 139 -0.37 7.75 0.89
CA GLY A 139 0.47 6.63 1.31
C GLY A 139 1.48 6.27 0.22
N GLY A 140 1.03 6.21 -1.03
CA GLY A 140 1.89 5.98 -2.18
C GLY A 140 2.95 7.07 -2.34
N ALA A 141 2.61 8.34 -2.12
CA ALA A 141 3.54 9.46 -2.20
C ALA A 141 4.62 9.39 -1.10
N VAL A 142 4.22 9.07 0.13
CA VAL A 142 5.17 8.90 1.25
C VAL A 142 6.16 7.77 0.97
N LEU A 143 5.67 6.61 0.50
CA LEU A 143 6.54 5.48 0.17
C LEU A 143 7.45 5.80 -1.03
N THR A 144 6.93 6.48 -2.06
CA THR A 144 7.73 6.93 -3.19
C THR A 144 8.79 7.96 -2.78
N ALA A 145 8.46 8.90 -1.89
CA ALA A 145 9.44 9.86 -1.37
C ALA A 145 10.52 9.16 -0.56
N ALA A 146 10.14 8.22 0.34
CA ALA A 146 11.10 7.41 1.10
C ALA A 146 12.04 6.65 0.15
N TYR A 147 11.50 6.03 -0.91
CA TYR A 147 12.29 5.37 -1.93
C TYR A 147 13.25 6.31 -2.64
N VAL A 148 12.77 7.44 -3.18
CA VAL A 148 13.59 8.39 -3.96
C VAL A 148 14.70 9.02 -3.12
N HIS A 149 14.42 9.36 -1.86
CA HIS A 149 15.39 10.00 -0.99
C HIS A 149 16.41 9.04 -0.38
N THR A 150 16.04 7.78 -0.15
CA THR A 150 16.97 6.79 0.43
C THR A 150 17.66 5.94 -0.63
N GLY A 151 17.03 5.71 -1.78
CA GLY A 151 17.44 4.71 -2.77
C GLY A 151 17.17 3.27 -2.34
N SER A 152 16.46 3.05 -1.23
CA SER A 152 16.17 1.71 -0.70
C SER A 152 14.71 1.33 -0.93
N LEU A 153 14.49 0.24 -1.67
CA LEU A 153 13.17 -0.37 -1.85
C LEU A 153 12.72 -1.14 -0.60
N LEU A 154 13.67 -1.58 0.23
CA LEU A 154 13.39 -2.35 1.44
C LEU A 154 12.51 -1.57 2.43
N LEU A 155 12.75 -0.26 2.55
CA LEU A 155 11.96 0.61 3.42
C LEU A 155 10.48 0.68 3.00
N PRO A 156 10.13 1.07 1.75
CA PRO A 156 8.76 0.97 1.25
C PRO A 156 8.13 -0.41 1.44
N LEU A 157 8.89 -1.46 1.15
CA LEU A 157 8.43 -2.85 1.19
C LEU A 157 8.01 -3.27 2.60
N VAL A 158 8.89 -3.08 3.57
CA VAL A 158 8.63 -3.43 4.98
C VAL A 158 7.47 -2.61 5.51
N MET A 159 7.46 -1.30 5.24
CA MET A 159 6.39 -0.43 5.69
C MET A 159 5.05 -0.90 5.10
N ARG A 160 4.96 -1.12 3.78
CA ARG A 160 3.75 -1.62 3.12
C ARG A 160 3.23 -2.89 3.79
N ILE A 161 4.09 -3.87 4.03
CA ILE A 161 3.74 -5.12 4.71
C ILE A 161 3.20 -4.86 6.12
N LEU A 162 3.86 -4.02 6.91
CA LEU A 162 3.41 -3.69 8.28
C LEU A 162 2.00 -3.09 8.29
N LEU A 163 1.70 -2.25 7.31
CA LEU A 163 0.42 -1.54 7.21
C LEU A 163 -0.71 -2.46 6.78
N GLU A 164 -0.43 -3.41 5.89
CA GLU A 164 -1.37 -4.45 5.51
C GLU A 164 -1.61 -5.46 6.64
N VAL A 165 -0.54 -5.89 7.32
CA VAL A 165 -0.62 -6.76 8.49
C VAL A 165 -1.46 -6.10 9.59
N ARG A 166 -1.23 -4.80 9.85
CA ARG A 166 -2.03 -4.01 10.80
C ARG A 166 -3.50 -3.97 10.39
N ALA A 167 -3.80 -3.71 9.11
CA ALA A 167 -5.17 -3.68 8.60
C ALA A 167 -5.94 -4.99 8.87
N LEU A 168 -5.24 -6.13 8.84
CA LEU A 168 -5.83 -7.44 9.17
C LEU A 168 -6.06 -7.65 10.68
N GLN A 169 -5.35 -6.91 11.54
CA GLN A 169 -5.43 -6.99 13.00
C GLN A 169 -6.36 -5.93 13.63
N ALA A 170 -6.72 -4.88 12.90
CA ALA A 170 -7.55 -3.79 13.41
C ALA A 170 -8.88 -4.32 13.99
N PRO A 171 -9.28 -3.89 15.21
CA PRO A 171 -10.53 -4.32 15.84
C PRO A 171 -11.72 -4.04 14.93
N ARG A 172 -12.53 -5.07 14.65
CA ARG A 172 -13.75 -4.90 13.86
C ARG A 172 -14.74 -4.02 14.62
N ALA A 173 -15.43 -3.15 13.89
CA ALA A 173 -16.66 -2.56 14.38
C ALA A 173 -17.67 -3.69 14.69
N ARG A 174 -17.82 -4.04 15.97
CA ARG A 174 -19.04 -4.69 16.46
C ARG A 174 -20.17 -3.69 16.23
N GLY A 175 -21.19 -4.01 15.44
CA GLY A 175 -22.42 -3.20 15.41
C GLY A 175 -23.10 -2.97 14.05
N ALA A 176 -22.57 -3.41 12.91
CA ALA A 176 -23.29 -3.24 11.63
C ALA A 176 -24.14 -4.48 11.22
N ASN A 177 -23.84 -5.65 11.78
CA ASN A 177 -24.53 -6.91 11.45
C ASN A 177 -25.44 -7.43 12.57
N ASP A 178 -25.52 -6.74 13.70
CA ASP A 178 -26.37 -7.12 14.84
C ASP A 178 -27.70 -6.35 14.86
N ALA A 179 -27.99 -5.53 13.85
CA ALA A 179 -29.33 -4.99 13.68
C ALA A 179 -30.26 -6.15 13.28
N PRO A 180 -31.24 -6.53 14.13
CA PRO A 180 -32.17 -7.59 13.78
C PRO A 180 -32.88 -7.22 12.48
N VAL A 181 -32.85 -8.13 11.50
CA VAL A 181 -33.65 -8.03 10.29
C VAL A 181 -35.11 -7.92 10.75
N PRO A 182 -35.84 -6.84 10.42
CA PRO A 182 -37.24 -6.75 10.79
C PRO A 182 -37.97 -7.89 10.08
N VAL A 183 -38.48 -8.84 10.88
CA VAL A 183 -39.40 -9.86 10.41
C VAL A 183 -40.64 -9.11 9.93
N ARG A 184 -40.84 -9.04 8.62
CA ARG A 184 -42.12 -8.59 8.06
C ARG A 184 -43.15 -9.66 8.39
N GLY A 185 -44.04 -9.36 9.32
CA GLY A 185 -45.32 -10.05 9.49
C GLY A 185 -46.28 -9.71 8.37
#